data_AF-A0A534A1J3-F1
#
_entry.id   AF-A0A534A1J3-F1
#
_cell.length_a   1.000
_cell.length_b   1.000
_cell.length_c   1.000
_cell.angle_alpha   90.00
_cell.angle_beta   90.00
_cell.angle_gamma   90.00
#
_symmetry.space_group_name_H-M   'P 1'
#
loop_
_entity.id
_entity.type
_entity.pdbx_description
1 polymer ?
#
loop_
_entity_poly.entity_id
_entity_poly.type
_entity_poly.pdbx_seq_one_letter_code
_entity_poly.pdbx_strand_id
1 'polypeptide(L)'
;MVEVAQVVANVQGLTAIAAALLVGLAALGTAIGFGILGGKFLEGVARQPELTPMLMLRMFLMAGLVDAFAAISIVMGLYLIFAKNPFLSEVLKLVSKPVTG
;
A
#
# COMPACT_ATOMS: atom_id res chain seq x y z
N MET A 1 23.57 24.89 -5.20
CA MET A 1 22.94 24.09 -6.27
C MET A 1 23.22 22.58 -6.09
N VAL A 2 24.49 22.14 -6.01
CA VAL A 2 24.83 20.72 -5.85
C VAL A 2 24.35 20.13 -4.51
N GLU A 3 24.48 20.86 -3.41
CA GLU A 3 24.04 20.39 -2.08
C GLU A 3 22.52 20.18 -2.02
N VAL A 4 21.75 21.11 -2.61
CA VAL A 4 20.28 20.98 -2.72
C VAL A 4 19.90 19.76 -3.56
N ALA A 5 20.61 19.51 -4.67
CA ALA A 5 20.36 18.34 -5.51
C ALA A 5 20.62 17.03 -4.74
N GLN A 6 21.66 16.98 -3.90
CA GLN A 6 21.95 15.82 -3.06
C GLN A 6 20.86 15.56 -2.02
N VAL A 7 20.37 16.62 -1.35
CA VAL A 7 19.29 16.49 -0.36
C VAL A 7 18.00 15.99 -1.03
N VAL A 8 17.65 16.52 -2.20
CA VAL A 8 16.49 16.08 -2.98
C VAL A 8 16.62 14.60 -3.37
N ALA A 9 17.80 14.19 -3.86
CA ALA A 9 18.06 12.80 -4.24
C ALA A 9 17.91 11.83 -3.06
N ASN A 10 18.44 12.19 -1.89
CA ASN A 10 18.32 11.37 -0.68
C ASN A 10 16.85 11.21 -0.24
N VAL A 11 16.07 12.29 -0.24
CA VAL A 11 14.64 12.25 0.13
C VAL A 11 13.85 11.41 -0.86
N GLN A 12 14.11 11.56 -2.16
CA GLN A 12 13.48 10.75 -3.20
C GLN A 12 13.81 9.27 -3.03
N GLY A 13 15.09 8.93 -2.80
CA GLY A 13 15.52 7.55 -2.58
C GLY A 13 14.84 6.89 -1.38
N LEU A 14 14.79 7.58 -0.25
CA LEU A 14 14.10 7.08 0.95
C LEU A 14 12.58 6.95 0.74
N THR A 15 11.98 7.89 -0.01
CA THR A 15 10.55 7.81 -0.35
C THR A 15 10.27 6.59 -1.23
N ALA A 16 11.13 6.31 -2.21
CA ALA A 16 10.97 5.14 -3.07
C ALA A 16 11.03 3.83 -2.28
N ILE A 17 11.94 3.74 -1.30
CA ILE A 17 12.02 2.59 -0.39
C ILE A 17 10.74 2.49 0.47
N ALA A 18 10.29 3.60 1.04
CA ALA A 18 9.06 3.63 1.85
C ALA A 18 7.83 3.18 1.04
N ALA A 19 7.70 3.66 -0.20
CA ALA A 19 6.63 3.26 -1.11
C ALA A 19 6.73 1.76 -1.49
N ALA A 20 7.93 1.25 -1.78
CA ALA A 20 8.15 -0.16 -2.07
C ALA A 20 7.75 -1.05 -0.88
N LEU A 21 8.07 -0.64 0.35
CA LEU A 21 7.68 -1.36 1.57
C LEU A 21 6.17 -1.32 1.80
N LEU A 22 5.53 -0.17 1.64
CA LEU A 22 4.07 -0.03 1.77
C LEU A 22 3.32 -0.97 0.82
N VAL A 23 3.70 -0.96 -0.45
CA VAL A 23 3.05 -1.81 -1.46
C VAL A 23 3.42 -3.28 -1.28
N GLY A 24 4.69 -3.59 -1.06
CA GLY A 24 5.19 -4.97 -0.94
C GLY A 24 4.62 -5.70 0.27
N LEU A 25 4.60 -5.07 1.44
CA LEU A 25 4.04 -5.67 2.66
C LEU A 25 2.52 -5.84 2.57
N ALA A 26 1.81 -4.88 1.97
CA ALA A 26 0.38 -4.99 1.73
C ALA A 26 0.04 -6.13 0.76
N ALA A 27 0.83 -6.29 -0.31
CA ALA A 27 0.68 -7.38 -1.27
C ALA A 27 0.88 -8.75 -0.59
N LEU A 28 1.90 -8.88 0.27
CA LEU A 28 2.14 -10.10 1.04
C LEU A 28 0.97 -10.42 1.98
N GLY A 29 0.46 -9.44 2.72
CA GLY A 29 -0.69 -9.61 3.61
C GLY A 29 -1.95 -10.05 2.86
N THR A 30 -2.17 -9.48 1.67
CA THR A 30 -3.29 -9.81 0.80
C THR A 30 -3.17 -11.23 0.25
N ALA A 31 -1.99 -11.61 -0.25
CA ALA A 31 -1.74 -12.95 -0.78
C ALA A 31 -1.99 -14.05 0.28
N ILE A 32 -1.50 -13.83 1.51
CA ILE A 32 -1.73 -14.76 2.62
C ILE A 32 -3.22 -14.79 3.00
N GLY A 33 -3.85 -13.62 3.12
CA GLY A 33 -5.27 -13.48 3.47
C GLY A 33 -6.17 -14.24 2.49
N PHE A 34 -5.99 -14.03 1.19
CA PHE A 34 -6.74 -14.73 0.15
C PHE A 34 -6.43 -16.23 0.09
N GLY A 35 -5.19 -16.64 0.33
CA GLY A 35 -4.82 -18.06 0.39
C GLY A 35 -5.57 -18.81 1.50
N ILE A 36 -5.64 -18.23 2.69
CA ILE A 36 -6.36 -18.81 3.83
C ILE A 36 -7.87 -18.78 3.60
N LEU A 37 -8.42 -17.65 3.13
CA LEU A 37 -9.85 -17.50 2.82
C LEU A 37 -10.31 -18.50 1.76
N GLY A 38 -9.60 -18.58 0.65
CA GLY A 38 -9.90 -19.51 -0.44
C GLY A 38 -9.78 -20.98 -0.01
N GLY A 39 -8.74 -21.31 0.76
CA GLY A 39 -8.57 -22.67 1.30
C GLY A 39 -9.72 -23.08 2.22
N LYS A 40 -10.13 -22.21 3.14
CA LYS A 40 -11.26 -22.47 4.06
C LYS A 40 -12.61 -22.49 3.35
N PHE A 41 -12.78 -21.67 2.32
CA PHE A 41 -13.96 -21.70 1.47
C PHE A 41 -14.11 -23.06 0.76
N LEU A 42 -13.04 -23.54 0.11
CA LEU A 42 -13.05 -24.85 -0.57
C LEU A 42 -13.31 -26.01 0.41
N GLU A 43 -12.69 -25.99 1.60
CA GLU A 43 -12.95 -26.99 2.65
C GLU A 43 -14.42 -26.97 3.10
N GLY A 44 -15.01 -25.79 3.24
CA GLY A 44 -16.42 -25.61 3.62
C GLY A 44 -17.39 -26.12 2.56
N VAL A 45 -17.15 -25.78 1.29
CA VAL A 45 -17.96 -26.24 0.16
C VAL A 45 -17.87 -27.75 -0.02
N ALA A 46 -16.67 -28.33 0.14
CA ALA A 46 -16.47 -29.78 0.03
C ALA A 46 -17.22 -30.57 1.12
N ARG A 47 -17.35 -30.01 2.33
CA ARG A 47 -18.09 -30.66 3.43
C ARG A 47 -19.60 -30.47 3.33
N GLN A 48 -20.04 -29.29 2.92
CA GLN A 48 -21.46 -28.93 2.90
C GLN A 48 -21.77 -28.10 1.64
N PRO A 49 -22.01 -28.76 0.49
CA PRO A 49 -22.25 -28.08 -0.78
C PRO A 49 -23.54 -27.23 -0.75
N GLU A 50 -24.49 -27.57 0.11
CA GLU A 50 -25.74 -26.83 0.32
C GLU A 50 -25.51 -25.41 0.84
N LEU A 51 -24.41 -25.19 1.59
CA LEU A 51 -24.07 -23.88 2.15
C LEU A 51 -23.25 -23.00 1.20
N THR A 52 -22.95 -23.46 -0.02
CA THR A 52 -22.13 -22.73 -1.01
C THR A 52 -22.58 -21.28 -1.21
N PRO A 53 -23.87 -20.97 -1.42
CA PRO A 53 -24.30 -19.59 -1.66
C PRO A 53 -24.03 -18.68 -0.46
N MET A 54 -24.23 -19.20 0.76
CA MET A 54 -24.00 -18.47 2.01
C MET A 54 -22.50 -18.25 2.26
N LEU A 55 -21.68 -19.28 2.03
CA LEU A 55 -20.23 -19.23 2.20
C LEU A 55 -19.57 -18.30 1.17
N MET A 56 -20.08 -18.29 -0.07
CA MET A 56 -19.57 -17.42 -1.14
C MET A 56 -19.78 -15.94 -0.81
N LEU A 57 -20.97 -15.56 -0.33
CA LEU A 57 -21.23 -14.18 0.09
C LEU A 57 -20.31 -13.74 1.24
N ARG A 58 -20.13 -14.60 2.25
CA ARG A 58 -19.23 -14.33 3.38
C ARG A 58 -17.77 -14.25 2.93
N MET A 59 -17.35 -15.10 2.00
CA MET A 59 -16.03 -15.06 1.40
C MET A 59 -15.79 -13.73 0.69
N PHE A 60 -16.73 -13.26 -0.14
CA PHE A 60 -16.59 -11.97 -0.83
C PHE A 60 -16.56 -10.77 0.11
N LEU A 61 -17.35 -10.78 1.17
CA LEU A 61 -17.30 -9.72 2.20
C LEU A 61 -15.91 -9.63 2.83
N MET A 62 -15.33 -10.77 3.20
CA MET A 62 -14.00 -10.81 3.80
C MET A 62 -12.89 -10.53 2.79
N ALA A 63 -13.02 -11.05 1.56
CA ALA A 63 -12.12 -10.76 0.46
C ALA A 63 -12.09 -9.26 0.14
N GLY A 64 -13.26 -8.60 0.09
CA GLY A 64 -13.35 -7.16 -0.11
C GLY A 64 -12.73 -6.35 1.03
N LEU A 65 -12.86 -6.82 2.28
CA LEU A 65 -12.20 -6.18 3.42
C LEU A 65 -10.67 -6.29 3.33
N VAL A 66 -10.14 -7.48 2.99
CA VAL A 66 -8.69 -7.70 2.80
C VAL A 66 -8.17 -6.83 1.66
N ASP A 67 -8.88 -6.79 0.53
CA ASP A 67 -8.48 -6.03 -0.65
C ASP A 67 -8.56 -4.50 -0.45
N ALA A 68 -9.48 -4.02 0.40
CA ALA A 68 -9.56 -2.60 0.73
C ALA A 68 -8.26 -2.08 1.39
N PHE A 69 -7.65 -2.84 2.30
CA PHE A 69 -6.37 -2.46 2.91
C PHE A 69 -5.20 -2.49 1.91
N ALA A 70 -5.24 -3.42 0.96
CA ALA A 70 -4.28 -3.51 -0.13
C ALA A 70 -4.36 -2.28 -1.04
N ALA A 71 -5.58 -1.93 -1.47
CA ALA A 71 -5.85 -0.78 -2.32
C ALA A 71 -5.40 0.53 -1.68
N ILE A 72 -5.67 0.73 -0.37
CA ILE A 72 -5.21 1.91 0.38
C ILE A 72 -3.68 2.02 0.35
N SER A 73 -2.98 0.90 0.55
CA SER A 73 -1.52 0.86 0.55
C SER A 73 -0.92 1.16 -0.83
N ILE A 74 -1.54 0.64 -1.90
CA ILE A 74 -1.18 0.93 -3.28
C ILE A 74 -1.37 2.42 -3.59
N VAL A 75 -2.52 2.99 -3.23
CA VAL A 75 -2.81 4.40 -3.44
C VAL A 75 -1.79 5.28 -2.73
N MET A 76 -1.43 4.99 -1.47
CA MET A 76 -0.41 5.77 -0.78
C MET A 76 0.99 5.60 -1.35
N GLY A 77 1.38 4.39 -1.76
CA GLY A 77 2.66 4.17 -2.43
C GLY A 77 2.77 4.96 -3.74
N LEU A 78 1.73 4.92 -4.58
CA LEU A 78 1.67 5.69 -5.82
C LEU A 78 1.61 7.20 -5.57
N TYR A 79 0.90 7.65 -4.53
CA TYR A 79 0.85 9.06 -4.16
C TYR A 79 2.24 9.61 -3.78
N LEU A 80 3.03 8.83 -3.04
CA LEU A 80 4.39 9.21 -2.64
C LEU A 80 5.36 9.27 -3.83
N ILE A 81 5.18 8.43 -4.84
CA ILE A 81 6.07 8.37 -6.02
C ILE A 81 5.67 9.38 -7.10
N PHE A 82 4.40 9.44 -7.47
CA PHE A 82 3.94 10.12 -8.70
C PHE A 82 3.19 11.42 -8.46
N ALA A 83 2.61 11.63 -7.27
CA ALA A 83 1.79 12.81 -7.01
C ALA A 83 2.61 13.93 -6.36
N LYS A 84 2.34 14.24 -5.09
CA LYS A 84 3.01 15.30 -4.36
C LYS A 84 3.62 14.70 -3.11
N ASN A 85 4.88 14.28 -3.21
CA ASN A 85 5.64 13.81 -2.07
C ASN A 85 5.70 14.94 -1.00
N PRO A 86 5.01 14.79 0.15
CA PRO A 86 4.94 15.83 1.15
C PRO A 86 6.33 16.14 1.73
N PHE A 87 7.19 15.13 1.86
CA PHE A 87 8.55 15.27 2.39
C PHE A 87 9.42 16.12 1.46
N LEU A 88 9.34 15.90 0.16
CA LEU A 88 10.07 16.72 -0.82
C LEU A 88 9.55 18.16 -0.83
N SER A 89 8.24 18.36 -0.67
CA SER A 89 7.64 19.69 -0.70
C SER A 89 8.06 20.57 0.48
N GLU A 90 8.22 19.99 1.68
CA GLU A 90 8.71 20.74 2.84
C GLU A 90 10.19 21.09 2.71
N VAL A 91 11.01 20.18 2.19
CA VAL A 91 12.43 20.44 1.92
C VAL A 91 12.60 21.58 0.90
N LEU A 92 11.82 21.56 -0.18
CA LEU A 92 11.86 22.63 -1.19
C LEU A 92 11.44 23.99 -0.61
N LYS A 93 10.42 24.02 0.28
CA LYS A 93 10.03 25.27 0.96
C LYS A 93 11.16 25.84 1.81
N LEU A 94 11.82 24.99 2.61
CA LEU A 94 12.91 25.40 3.48
C LEU A 94 14.12 25.89 2.69
N VAL A 95 14.45 25.23 1.58
CA VAL A 95 15.54 25.65 0.68
C VAL A 95 15.19 26.92 -0.09
N SER A 96 13.92 27.15 -0.43
CA SER A 96 13.47 28.34 -1.16
C SER A 96 13.37 29.60 -0.29
N LYS A 97 13.31 29.46 1.03
CA LYS A 97 13.32 30.61 1.94
C LYS A 97 14.73 31.21 1.92
N PRO A 98 14.92 32.47 1.50
CA PRO A 98 16.23 33.09 1.61
C PRO A 98 16.56 33.15 3.09
N VAL A 99 17.76 32.66 3.45
CA VAL A 99 18.35 32.86 4.78
C VAL A 99 18.26 34.36 5.07
N THR A 100 17.26 34.73 5.86
CA THR A 100 17.04 36.12 6.29
C THR A 100 17.47 36.14 7.74
N GLY A 101 18.67 36.70 7.99
CA GLY A 101 19.26 36.91 9.31
C GLY A 101 20.33 35.91 9.66
#